data_AF-A0AB72ZWB7-F1
#
_entry.id   AF-A0AB72ZWB7-F1
#
_cell.length_a   1.000
_cell.length_b   1.000
_cell.length_c   1.000
_cell.angle_alpha   90.00
_cell.angle_beta   90.00
_cell.angle_gamma   90.00
#
_symmetry.space_group_name_H-M   'P 1'
#
loop_
_entity.id
_entity.type
_entity.pdbx_description
1 polymer ?
#
loop_
_entity_poly.entity_id
_entity_poly.type
_entity_poly.pdbx_seq_one_letter_code
_entity_poly.pdbx_strand_id
1 'polypeptide(L)'
;MIVEFIFACEEKGVKQVALQDIYQALEERIKKEEWGHKYKSDTFKNSIRGELNHHQKDSYSKQGLGLFERLQKGFYALTPKGRSYKGR
;
A
#
# COMPACT_ATOMS: atom_id res chain seq x y z
N MET A 1 1.54 7.15 -2.13
CA MET A 1 2.46 6.38 -1.25
C MET A 1 2.42 4.87 -1.48
N ILE A 2 1.39 4.13 -1.03
CA ILE A 2 1.34 2.66 -1.23
C ILE A 2 1.21 2.28 -2.70
N VAL A 3 0.28 2.93 -3.43
CA VAL A 3 0.07 2.71 -4.87
C VAL A 3 1.37 2.94 -5.65
N GLU A 4 2.03 4.07 -5.42
CA GLU A 4 3.30 4.42 -6.08
C GLU A 4 4.38 3.37 -5.83
N PHE A 5 4.49 2.87 -4.60
CA PHE A 5 5.48 1.84 -4.25
C PHE A 5 5.20 0.54 -4.99
N ILE A 6 3.96 0.04 -4.95
CA ILE A 6 3.59 -1.20 -5.64
C ILE A 6 3.76 -1.02 -7.16
N PHE A 7 3.39 0.13 -7.71
CA PHE A 7 3.56 0.43 -9.13
C PHE A 7 5.05 0.41 -9.53
N ALA A 8 5.92 1.04 -8.75
CA ALA A 8 7.36 1.02 -8.99
C ALA A 8 7.97 -0.39 -8.88
N CYS A 9 7.39 -1.27 -8.05
CA CYS A 9 7.74 -2.70 -8.03
C CYS A 9 7.26 -3.43 -9.29
N GLU A 10 6.03 -3.17 -9.75
CA GLU A 10 5.48 -3.74 -10.99
C GLU A 10 6.32 -3.35 -12.21
N GLU A 11 6.77 -2.09 -12.31
CA GLU A 11 7.67 -1.63 -13.38
C GLU A 11 9.03 -2.36 -13.39
N LYS A 12 9.46 -2.89 -12.24
CA LYS A 12 10.67 -3.73 -12.11
C LYS A 12 10.38 -5.21 -12.38
N GLY A 13 9.16 -5.57 -12.81
CA GLY A 13 8.74 -6.94 -13.09
C GLY A 13 8.24 -7.71 -11.87
N VAL A 14 8.06 -7.06 -10.72
CA VAL A 14 7.54 -7.71 -9.51
C VAL A 14 6.01 -7.76 -9.58
N LYS A 15 5.45 -8.95 -9.79
CA LYS A 15 4.00 -9.16 -9.98
C LYS A 15 3.15 -9.01 -8.71
N GLN A 16 3.77 -9.18 -7.55
CA GLN A 16 3.11 -9.08 -6.25
C GLN A 16 4.09 -8.62 -5.19
N VAL A 17 3.64 -7.78 -4.27
CA VAL A 17 4.48 -7.16 -3.25
C VAL A 17 4.09 -7.68 -1.87
N ALA A 18 5.07 -8.08 -1.06
CA ALA A 18 4.80 -8.54 0.29
C ALA A 18 4.45 -7.35 1.21
N LEU A 19 3.54 -7.58 2.14
CA LEU A 19 3.13 -6.58 3.13
C LEU A 19 4.31 -6.09 3.97
N GLN A 20 5.29 -6.96 4.23
CA GLN A 20 6.53 -6.60 4.93
C GLN A 20 7.36 -5.60 4.11
N ASP A 21 7.48 -5.80 2.80
CA ASP A 21 8.21 -4.87 1.91
C ASP A 21 7.53 -3.51 1.86
N ILE A 22 6.19 -3.48 1.82
CA ILE A 22 5.40 -2.25 1.90
C ILE A 22 5.68 -1.53 3.23
N TYR A 23 5.69 -2.25 4.35
CA TYR A 23 6.00 -1.64 5.65
C TYR A 23 7.40 -1.04 5.69
N GLN A 24 8.41 -1.79 5.25
CA GLN A 24 9.80 -1.35 5.30
C GLN A 24 10.00 -0.12 4.41
N ALA A 25 9.58 -0.18 3.15
CA ALA A 25 9.80 0.91 2.20
C ALA A 25 9.12 2.21 2.63
N LEU A 26 7.90 2.12 3.18
CA LEU A 26 7.17 3.31 3.61
C LEU A 26 7.68 3.85 4.95
N GLU A 27 8.12 2.98 5.87
CA GLU A 27 8.76 3.43 7.11
C GLU A 27 10.08 4.14 6.82
N GLU A 28 10.90 3.61 5.91
CA GLU A 28 12.13 4.27 5.44
C GLU A 28 11.84 5.62 4.77
N ARG A 29 10.78 5.72 3.95
CA ARG A 29 10.37 6.97 3.31
C ARG A 29 9.96 8.03 4.33
N ILE A 30 9.17 7.67 5.34
CA ILE A 30 8.73 8.59 6.39
C ILE A 30 9.88 9.00 7.32
N LYS A 31 10.81 8.08 7.63
CA LYS A 31 12.03 8.38 8.39
C LYS A 31 12.90 9.40 7.67
N LYS A 32 12.99 9.33 6.33
CA LYS A 32 13.74 10.28 5.51
C LYS A 32 13.09 11.67 5.42
N GLU A 33 11.77 11.77 5.54
CA GLU A 33 11.05 13.04 5.38
C GLU A 33 10.97 13.90 6.68
N GLU A 34 11.80 13.67 7.71
CA GLU A 34 11.69 14.32 9.04
C GLU A 34 10.36 14.09 9.79
N TRP A 35 9.37 13.39 9.23
CA TRP A 35 8.11 13.06 9.93
C TRP A 35 8.23 11.81 10.82
N GLY A 36 9.38 11.12 10.79
CA GLY A 36 9.63 9.83 11.44
C GLY A 36 9.37 9.80 12.96
N HIS A 37 9.51 10.93 13.66
CA HIS A 37 9.27 11.01 15.10
C HIS A 37 7.79 11.15 15.48
N LYS A 38 6.89 11.41 14.52
CA LYS A 38 5.44 11.55 14.78
C LYS A 38 4.67 10.22 14.73
N TYR A 39 5.27 9.15 14.19
CA TYR A 39 4.59 7.87 14.00
C TYR A 39 5.19 6.78 14.89
N LYS A 40 4.35 6.19 15.75
CA LYS A 40 4.67 4.90 16.40
C LYS A 40 4.56 3.79 15.35
N SER A 41 5.57 2.92 15.24
CA SER A 41 5.64 1.88 14.19
C SER A 41 4.41 0.95 14.16
N ASP A 42 3.81 0.61 15.29
CA ASP A 42 2.61 -0.23 15.33
C ASP A 42 1.38 0.49 14.76
N THR A 43 1.19 1.76 15.12
CA THR A 43 0.13 2.61 14.56
C THR A 43 0.30 2.73 13.05
N PHE A 44 1.53 2.93 12.59
CA PHE A 44 1.85 3.04 11.17
C PHE A 44 1.48 1.77 10.39
N LYS A 45 1.93 0.60 10.84
CA LYS A 45 1.61 -0.69 10.21
C LYS A 45 0.11 -0.96 10.17
N ASN A 46 -0.61 -0.59 11.23
CA ASN A 46 -2.07 -0.70 11.29
C ASN A 46 -2.76 0.25 10.30
N SER A 47 -2.28 1.48 10.15
CA SER A 47 -2.78 2.42 9.15
C SER A 47 -2.58 1.89 7.72
N ILE A 48 -1.39 1.38 7.39
CA ILE A 48 -1.13 0.78 6.07
C ILE A 48 -2.05 -0.41 5.81
N ARG A 49 -2.25 -1.28 6.81
CA ARG A 49 -3.18 -2.42 6.68
C ARG A 49 -4.62 -1.95 6.51
N GLY A 50 -5.03 -0.93 7.26
CA GLY A 50 -6.35 -0.30 7.15
C GLY A 50 -6.60 0.25 5.75
N GLU A 51 -5.64 0.97 5.19
CA GLU A 51 -5.70 1.54 3.84
C GLU A 51 -5.82 0.45 2.76
N LEU A 52 -4.96 -0.58 2.84
CA LEU A 52 -4.98 -1.73 1.92
C LEU A 52 -6.33 -2.44 1.94
N ASN A 53 -6.89 -2.68 3.14
CA ASN A 53 -8.17 -3.35 3.30
C ASN A 53 -9.34 -2.46 2.85
N HIS A 54 -9.33 -1.18 3.23
CA HIS A 54 -10.39 -0.24 2.91
C HIS A 54 -10.55 -0.05 1.39
N HIS A 55 -9.43 0.01 0.66
CA HIS A 55 -9.40 0.13 -0.80
C HIS A 55 -9.13 -1.17 -1.55
N GLN A 56 -9.30 -2.33 -0.90
CA GLN A 56 -9.27 -3.61 -1.60
C GLN A 56 -10.46 -3.69 -2.58
N LYS A 57 -10.26 -4.36 -3.72
CA LYS A 57 -11.28 -4.64 -4.76
C LYS A 57 -12.59 -5.19 -4.18
N ASP A 58 -12.48 -6.11 -3.23
CA ASP A 58 -13.61 -6.80 -2.60
C ASP A 58 -13.95 -6.23 -1.21
N SER A 59 -13.56 -4.98 -0.93
CA SER A 59 -13.88 -4.30 0.32
C SER A 59 -15.39 -4.04 0.42
N TYR A 60 -15.97 -4.27 1.60
CA TYR A 60 -17.35 -3.91 1.91
C TYR A 60 -17.58 -2.39 2.02
N SER A 61 -16.50 -1.59 2.01
CA SER A 61 -16.60 -0.13 2.09
C SER A 61 -17.22 0.44 0.82
N LYS A 62 -18.33 1.16 0.95
CA LYS A 62 -18.93 1.93 -0.15
C LYS A 62 -18.00 3.03 -0.69
N GLN A 63 -17.02 3.45 0.11
CA GLN A 63 -16.00 4.44 -0.24
C GLN A 63 -14.69 3.78 -0.72
N GLY A 64 -14.64 2.45 -0.73
CA GLY A 64 -13.52 1.68 -1.22
C GLY A 64 -13.27 1.98 -2.70
N LEU A 65 -12.05 2.37 -3.03
CA LEU A 65 -11.69 2.73 -4.40
C LEU A 65 -11.35 1.50 -5.25
N GLY A 66 -11.17 0.32 -4.66
CA GLY A 66 -10.82 -0.91 -5.38
C GLY A 66 -9.45 -0.84 -6.05
N LEU A 67 -8.47 -0.25 -5.38
CA LEU A 67 -7.12 -0.01 -5.90
C LEU A 67 -6.22 -1.24 -5.75
N PHE A 68 -6.46 -2.04 -4.71
CA PHE A 68 -5.60 -3.16 -4.34
C PHE A 68 -6.32 -4.49 -4.51
N GLU A 69 -5.58 -5.51 -4.91
CA GLU A 69 -6.02 -6.90 -4.90
C GLU A 69 -5.11 -7.70 -3.97
N ARG A 70 -5.71 -8.49 -3.09
CA ARG A 70 -4.97 -9.39 -2.21
C ARG A 70 -4.90 -10.76 -2.88
N LEU A 71 -3.76 -11.06 -3.46
CA LEU A 71 -3.56 -12.32 -4.21
C LEU A 71 -3.43 -13.52 -3.26
N GLN A 72 -2.76 -13.33 -2.13
CA GLN A 72 -2.62 -14.35 -1.09
C GLN A 72 -2.35 -13.71 0.29
N LYS A 73 -2.22 -14.51 1.34
CA LYS A 73 -1.99 -14.00 2.70
C LYS A 73 -0.69 -13.19 2.75
N GLY A 74 -0.82 -11.87 2.91
CA GLY A 74 0.31 -10.97 3.05
C GLY A 74 0.92 -10.48 1.73
N PHE A 75 0.29 -10.74 0.58
CA PHE A 75 0.75 -10.25 -0.72
C PHE A 75 -0.34 -9.45 -1.43
N TYR A 76 0.06 -8.33 -2.03
CA TYR A 76 -0.82 -7.37 -2.68
C TYR A 76 -0.30 -6.99 -4.07
N ALA A 77 -1.23 -6.66 -4.95
CA ALA A 77 -0.95 -6.11 -6.28
C ALA A 77 -1.93 -4.96 -6.58
N LEU A 78 -1.65 -4.18 -7.62
CA LEU A 78 -2.58 -3.16 -8.09
C LEU A 78 -3.64 -3.78 -8.99
N THR A 79 -4.88 -3.29 -8.85
CA THR A 79 -5.91 -3.51 -9.85
C THR A 79 -5.65 -2.62 -11.08
N PRO A 80 -6.35 -2.84 -12.21
CA PRO A 80 -6.29 -1.90 -13.34
C PRO A 80 -6.60 -0.46 -12.92
N LYS A 81 -7.55 -0.28 -12.00
CA LYS A 81 -7.89 1.05 -11.44
C LYS A 81 -6.75 1.61 -10.58
N GLY A 82 -6.11 0.76 -9.77
CA GLY A 82 -4.92 1.12 -8.99
C GLY A 82 -3.76 1.63 -9.86
N ARG A 83 -3.53 1.04 -11.04
CA ARG A 83 -2.47 1.49 -11.98
C ARG A 83 -2.74 2.86 -12.59
N SER A 84 -4.01 3.19 -12.83
CA SER A 84 -4.42 4.50 -13.34
C SER A 84 -4.63 5.55 -12.24
N TYR A 85 -4.48 5.17 -10.97
CA TYR A 85 -4.80 6.04 -9.85
C TYR A 85 -3.73 7.12 -9.69
N LYS A 86 -4.11 8.36 -9.98
CA LYS A 86 -3.33 9.54 -9.62
C LYS A 86 -3.80 9.99 -8.24
N GLY A 87 -3.02 9.66 -7.21
CA GLY A 87 -3.21 10.24 -5.88
C GLY A 87 -3.17 11.77 -5.98
N ARG A 88 -4.05 12.45 -5.24
CA ARG A 88 -3.98 13.90 -5.07
C ARG A 88 -2.82 14.28 -4.16
#